data_AF-A0A9P0NLH8-F1
#
_entry.id   AF-A0A9P0NLH8-F1
#
_cell.length_a   1.000
_cell.length_b   1.000
_cell.length_c   1.000
_cell.angle_alpha   90.00
_cell.angle_beta   90.00
_cell.angle_gamma   90.00
#
_symmetry.space_group_name_H-M   'P 1'
#
loop_
_entity.id
_entity.type
_entity.pdbx_description
1 polymer ?
#
loop_
_entity_poly.entity_id
_entity_poly.type
_entity_poly.pdbx_seq_one_letter_code
_entity_poly.pdbx_strand_id
1 'polypeptide(L)'
;MSSKKKINSLSKTNNEHSMEQTTSIDLNNFNTETAEIHTDDLKIVFIPKTLHEHFECVIGKHVFIDKPWTKISRKKIIDNLQSQNTDSCFWQFQNEIEAITNDYVLVGYKPFSSTDEEFLICTTDKAKQFIEETQVQIEGKIKKKLSGQYVVYRVLGNPKAAIKTSKK
;
A
#
# COMPACT_ATOMS: atom_id res chain seq x y z
N MET A 1 17.04 -39.47 25.56
CA MET A 1 15.92 -40.33 25.15
C MET A 1 14.62 -39.56 25.27
N SER A 2 13.80 -39.64 24.22
CA SER A 2 12.49 -39.02 24.02
C SER A 2 11.43 -39.54 25.00
N SER A 3 10.43 -38.72 25.39
CA SER A 3 9.03 -39.00 25.04
C SER A 3 8.00 -37.98 25.57
N LYS A 4 6.97 -37.83 24.74
CA LYS A 4 5.81 -36.91 24.69
C LYS A 4 4.66 -37.23 25.67
N LYS A 5 3.78 -36.24 25.95
CA LYS A 5 2.28 -36.30 25.87
C LYS A 5 1.66 -34.93 26.29
N LYS A 6 1.02 -34.13 25.43
CA LYS A 6 -0.37 -34.12 24.87
C LYS A 6 -1.52 -33.81 25.86
N ILE A 7 -2.11 -32.59 25.72
CA ILE A 7 -3.54 -32.10 25.70
C ILE A 7 -4.56 -32.67 26.73
N ASN A 8 -5.54 -31.94 27.28
CA ASN A 8 -6.51 -31.03 26.63
C ASN A 8 -7.40 -30.23 27.64
N SER A 9 -7.89 -29.06 27.20
CA SER A 9 -9.24 -28.46 27.41
C SER A 9 -9.79 -28.11 28.82
N LEU A 10 -10.13 -26.84 29.04
CA LEU A 10 -11.49 -26.44 29.46
C LEU A 10 -11.84 -25.00 29.04
N SER A 11 -13.00 -24.88 28.40
CA SER A 11 -13.65 -23.66 27.95
C SER A 11 -14.34 -22.91 29.10
N LYS A 12 -14.44 -21.58 28.97
CA LYS A 12 -15.65 -20.82 29.36
C LYS A 12 -15.68 -19.45 28.66
N THR A 13 -16.68 -19.33 27.81
CA THR A 13 -17.24 -18.11 27.22
C THR A 13 -17.72 -17.14 28.30
N ASN A 14 -17.61 -15.83 28.04
CA ASN A 14 -18.74 -14.91 28.18
C ASN A 14 -18.52 -13.68 27.30
N ASN A 15 -19.60 -13.37 26.59
CA ASN A 15 -19.80 -12.36 25.57
C ASN A 15 -20.19 -11.05 26.26
N GLU A 16 -19.71 -9.89 25.79
CA GLU A 16 -20.55 -8.74 25.39
C GLU A 16 -19.70 -7.51 25.01
N HIS A 17 -19.72 -7.24 23.70
CA HIS A 17 -20.12 -5.97 23.07
C HIS A 17 -19.31 -4.69 23.34
N SER A 18 -18.39 -4.35 22.43
CA SER A 18 -18.12 -2.95 22.07
C SER A 18 -17.55 -2.83 20.65
N MET A 19 -18.46 -2.77 19.67
CA MET A 19 -18.43 -1.95 18.46
C MET A 19 -17.05 -1.69 17.81
N GLU A 20 -16.43 -2.72 17.22
CA GLU A 20 -15.40 -2.53 16.21
C GLU A 20 -16.07 -2.24 14.86
N GLN A 21 -15.97 -1.00 14.39
CA GLN A 21 -16.17 -0.71 12.96
C GLN A 21 -14.96 -1.23 12.20
N THR A 22 -14.99 -2.51 11.85
CA THR A 22 -14.11 -3.10 10.84
C THR A 22 -14.54 -2.59 9.47
N THR A 23 -13.96 -1.48 9.04
CA THR A 23 -13.88 -1.20 7.60
C THR A 23 -12.89 -2.18 7.00
N SER A 24 -13.36 -3.39 6.70
CA SER A 24 -12.69 -4.34 5.83
C SER A 24 -12.55 -3.66 4.46
N ILE A 25 -11.37 -3.14 4.18
CA ILE A 25 -11.01 -2.71 2.83
C ILE A 25 -10.74 -4.00 2.06
N ASP A 26 -11.81 -4.55 1.49
CA ASP A 26 -11.78 -5.74 0.66
C ASP A 26 -11.00 -5.42 -0.62
N LEU A 27 -9.78 -5.93 -0.72
CA LEU A 27 -8.91 -5.80 -1.90
C LEU A 27 -9.46 -6.57 -3.13
N ASN A 28 -10.59 -7.26 -2.99
CA ASN A 28 -11.12 -8.17 -4.00
C ASN A 28 -12.06 -7.55 -5.05
N ASN A 29 -12.19 -6.22 -5.14
CA ASN A 29 -13.06 -5.59 -6.15
C ASN A 29 -12.31 -4.85 -7.26
N PHE A 30 -11.29 -5.49 -7.83
CA PHE A 30 -10.72 -5.08 -9.12
C PHE A 30 -11.02 -6.13 -10.18
N ASN A 31 -12.30 -6.25 -10.55
CA ASN A 31 -12.68 -6.89 -11.82
C ASN A 31 -12.36 -5.93 -12.98
N THR A 32 -11.13 -6.00 -13.44
CA THR A 32 -10.77 -5.68 -14.82
C THR A 32 -9.71 -6.68 -15.21
N GLU A 33 -9.86 -7.29 -16.37
CA GLU A 33 -8.97 -8.23 -17.02
C GLU A 33 -7.55 -7.63 -17.08
N THR A 34 -6.73 -7.90 -16.05
CA THR A 34 -5.40 -7.30 -15.84
C THR A 34 -4.45 -8.46 -15.58
N ALA A 35 -3.27 -8.44 -16.20
CA ALA A 35 -2.25 -9.47 -16.03
C ALA A 35 -2.10 -9.84 -14.54
N GLU A 36 -2.46 -11.07 -14.17
CA GLU A 36 -2.44 -11.49 -12.77
C GLU A 36 -1.01 -11.28 -12.22
N ILE A 37 -0.84 -10.46 -11.18
CA ILE A 37 0.40 -10.52 -10.40
C ILE A 37 0.39 -11.90 -9.72
N HIS A 38 1.41 -12.71 -9.95
CA HIS A 38 1.59 -13.89 -9.13
C HIS A 38 1.98 -13.45 -7.71
N THR A 39 1.47 -14.13 -6.70
CA THR A 39 1.83 -13.87 -5.28
C THR A 39 3.33 -13.93 -5.02
N ASP A 40 4.11 -14.48 -5.95
CA ASP A 40 5.56 -14.56 -5.89
C ASP A 40 6.31 -13.32 -6.39
N ASP A 41 5.66 -12.42 -7.12
CA ASP A 41 6.30 -11.20 -7.64
C ASP A 41 6.32 -10.04 -6.63
N LEU A 42 5.60 -10.20 -5.52
CA LEU A 42 5.52 -9.23 -4.43
C LEU A 42 5.89 -9.89 -3.12
N LYS A 43 6.94 -9.41 -2.46
CA LYS A 43 7.45 -9.98 -1.21
C LYS A 43 7.37 -8.97 -0.07
N ILE A 44 7.41 -9.47 1.17
CA ILE A 44 7.49 -8.64 2.37
C ILE A 44 8.97 -8.45 2.72
N VAL A 45 9.40 -7.20 2.86
CA VAL A 45 10.73 -6.82 3.31
C VAL A 45 10.65 -6.05 4.62
N PHE A 46 11.57 -6.34 5.54
CA PHE A 46 11.70 -5.63 6.80
C PHE A 46 12.82 -4.61 6.67
N ILE A 47 12.49 -3.33 6.51
CA ILE A 47 13.48 -2.26 6.40
C ILE A 47 13.61 -1.61 7.78
N PRO A 48 14.78 -1.70 8.45
CA PRO A 48 15.01 -1.05 9.74
C PRO A 48 14.77 0.46 9.66
N LYS A 49 14.22 1.06 10.72
CA LYS A 49 13.98 2.52 10.79
C LYS A 49 15.19 3.37 10.45
N THR A 50 16.39 2.90 10.82
CA THR A 50 17.67 3.57 10.53
C THR A 50 17.93 3.76 9.04
N LEU A 51 17.31 2.95 8.18
CA LEU A 51 17.48 2.99 6.72
C LEU A 51 16.30 3.67 6.00
N HIS A 52 15.22 4.03 6.69
CA HIS A 52 14.03 4.59 6.05
C HIS A 52 14.30 5.90 5.31
N GLU A 53 15.14 6.75 5.87
CA GLU A 53 15.52 8.02 5.25
C GLU A 53 16.45 7.79 4.06
N HIS A 54 17.39 6.85 4.18
CA HIS A 54 18.34 6.49 3.11
C HIS A 54 17.62 5.96 1.86
N PHE A 55 16.60 5.14 2.09
CA PHE A 55 15.77 4.52 1.06
C PHE A 55 14.51 5.31 0.70
N GLU A 56 14.31 6.50 1.29
CA GLU A 56 13.17 7.35 0.98
C GLU A 56 11.82 6.60 1.13
N CYS A 57 11.69 5.82 2.20
CA CYS A 57 10.49 5.04 2.52
C CYS A 57 9.82 5.42 3.85
N VAL A 58 10.22 6.53 4.48
CA VAL A 58 9.56 7.07 5.69
C VAL A 58 8.07 7.29 5.46
N ILE A 59 7.24 6.65 6.29
CA ILE A 59 5.77 6.78 6.29
C ILE A 59 5.39 8.21 6.70
N GLY A 60 4.47 8.83 5.97
CA GLY A 60 4.02 10.21 6.18
C GLY A 60 4.97 11.27 5.62
N LYS A 61 6.08 10.88 4.99
CA LYS A 61 7.01 11.78 4.29
C LYS A 61 7.22 11.39 2.83
N HIS A 62 7.53 10.11 2.59
CA HIS A 62 7.76 9.58 1.25
C HIS A 62 6.65 8.64 0.81
N VAL A 63 6.08 7.90 1.76
CA VAL A 63 4.98 6.95 1.53
C VAL A 63 3.75 7.41 2.32
N PHE A 64 2.60 7.48 1.65
CA PHE A 64 1.34 7.95 2.22
C PHE A 64 0.21 6.99 1.90
N ILE A 65 -0.94 7.12 2.57
CA ILE A 65 -2.10 6.25 2.33
C ILE A 65 -2.64 6.40 0.90
N ASP A 66 -2.65 7.62 0.38
CA ASP A 66 -3.05 7.96 -0.99
C ASP A 66 -1.94 7.69 -2.03
N LYS A 67 -0.68 7.67 -1.58
CA LYS A 67 0.48 7.30 -2.39
C LYS A 67 1.32 6.23 -1.69
N PRO A 68 0.87 4.96 -1.71
CA PRO A 68 1.45 3.91 -0.86
C PRO A 68 2.75 3.32 -1.40
N TRP A 69 3.22 3.74 -2.59
CA TRP A 69 4.43 3.22 -3.22
C TRP A 69 5.46 4.33 -3.44
N THR A 70 6.72 4.01 -3.14
CA THR A 70 7.90 4.85 -3.41
C THR A 70 8.86 4.12 -4.34
N LYS A 71 9.68 4.91 -5.06
CA LYS A 71 10.69 4.41 -6.00
C LYS A 71 12.04 4.45 -5.33
N ILE A 72 12.62 3.28 -5.08
CA ILE A 72 13.96 3.16 -4.50
C ILE A 72 14.95 2.83 -5.61
N SER A 73 16.03 3.61 -5.71
CA SER A 73 17.10 3.32 -6.67
C SER A 73 17.64 1.90 -6.45
N ARG A 74 17.66 1.09 -7.51
CA ARG A 74 18.23 -0.26 -7.50
C ARG A 74 19.69 -0.22 -7.07
N LYS A 75 20.42 0.80 -7.53
CA LYS A 75 21.82 1.01 -7.13
C LYS A 75 21.98 1.14 -5.61
N LYS A 76 21.15 1.94 -4.93
CA LYS A 76 21.20 2.06 -3.45
C LYS A 76 20.98 0.72 -2.76
N ILE A 77 20.06 -0.10 -3.29
CA ILE A 77 19.77 -1.43 -2.75
C ILE A 77 20.97 -2.38 -2.94
N ILE A 78 21.55 -2.40 -4.14
CA ILE A 78 22.74 -3.20 -4.45
C ILE A 78 23.95 -2.75 -3.60
N ASP A 79 24.15 -1.45 -3.43
CA ASP A 79 25.22 -0.90 -2.58
C ASP A 79 25.05 -1.37 -1.12
N ASN A 80 23.82 -1.41 -0.61
CA ASN A 80 23.52 -1.93 0.73
C ASN A 80 23.75 -3.45 0.83
N LEU A 81 23.32 -4.22 -0.18
CA LEU A 81 23.57 -5.66 -0.28
C LEU A 81 25.07 -5.97 -0.24
N GLN A 82 25.88 -5.24 -1.02
CA GLN A 82 27.34 -5.45 -1.05
C GLN A 82 28.03 -5.02 0.24
N SER A 83 27.54 -3.97 0.88
CA SER A 83 28.13 -3.43 2.11
C SER A 83 27.84 -4.30 3.34
N GLN A 84 26.65 -4.89 3.42
CA GLN A 84 26.19 -5.65 4.60
C GLN A 84 26.08 -7.16 4.36
N ASN A 85 26.15 -7.63 3.12
CA ASN A 85 26.00 -9.03 2.74
C ASN A 85 24.78 -9.68 3.44
N THR A 86 25.00 -10.77 4.16
CA THR A 86 23.96 -11.53 4.90
C THR A 86 23.19 -10.71 5.92
N ASP A 87 23.73 -9.57 6.35
CA ASP A 87 23.09 -8.69 7.33
C ASP A 87 22.19 -7.64 6.66
N SER A 88 22.19 -7.55 5.32
CA SER A 88 21.31 -6.64 4.59
C SER A 88 19.84 -7.09 4.71
N CYS A 89 18.96 -6.12 4.91
CA CYS A 89 17.50 -6.33 4.87
C CYS A 89 16.98 -6.84 3.52
N PHE A 90 17.76 -6.73 2.44
CA PHE A 90 17.40 -7.20 1.10
C PHE A 90 18.04 -8.54 0.74
N TRP A 91 18.87 -9.13 1.62
CA TRP A 91 19.68 -10.30 1.29
C TRP A 91 18.85 -11.48 0.76
N GLN A 92 17.68 -11.72 1.35
CA GLN A 92 16.76 -12.78 0.95
C GLN A 92 16.18 -12.63 -0.47
N PHE A 93 16.30 -11.45 -1.08
CA PHE A 93 15.80 -11.13 -2.43
C PHE A 93 16.93 -10.72 -3.38
N GLN A 94 18.18 -11.03 -3.04
CA GLN A 94 19.35 -10.59 -3.81
C GLN A 94 19.25 -11.01 -5.27
N ASN A 95 18.96 -12.28 -5.54
CA ASN A 95 18.91 -12.82 -6.90
C ASN A 95 17.83 -12.12 -7.73
N GLU A 96 16.67 -11.89 -7.13
CA GLU A 96 15.55 -11.23 -7.76
C GLU A 96 15.86 -9.75 -8.06
N ILE A 97 16.41 -9.03 -7.08
CA ILE A 97 16.77 -7.61 -7.23
C ILE A 97 17.92 -7.43 -8.24
N GLU A 98 18.86 -8.36 -8.29
CA GLU A 98 19.93 -8.38 -9.29
C GLU A 98 19.37 -8.67 -10.69
N ALA A 99 18.32 -9.50 -10.81
CA ALA A 99 17.67 -9.81 -12.08
C ALA A 99 16.78 -8.68 -12.63
N ILE A 100 16.34 -7.73 -11.78
CA ILE A 100 15.56 -6.56 -12.22
C ILE A 100 16.37 -5.73 -13.23
N THR A 101 15.77 -5.46 -14.39
CA THR A 101 16.44 -4.69 -15.45
C THR A 101 16.30 -3.18 -15.24
N ASN A 102 15.29 -2.76 -14.49
CA ASN A 102 15.00 -1.36 -14.24
C ASN A 102 15.93 -0.70 -13.20
N ASP A 103 16.12 0.61 -13.32
CA ASP A 103 17.00 1.40 -12.44
C ASP A 103 16.47 1.59 -11.01
N TYR A 104 15.21 1.22 -10.78
CA TYR A 104 14.54 1.36 -9.48
C TYR A 104 13.58 0.22 -9.22
N VAL A 105 13.42 -0.06 -7.93
CA VAL A 105 12.50 -1.03 -7.36
C VAL A 105 11.37 -0.28 -6.67
N LEU A 106 10.15 -0.79 -6.80
CA LEU A 106 9.00 -0.25 -6.07
C LEU A 106 8.92 -0.89 -4.69
N VAL A 107 8.81 -0.03 -3.68
CA VAL A 107 8.55 -0.43 -2.30
C VAL A 107 7.30 0.27 -1.80
N GLY A 108 6.41 -0.52 -1.22
CA GLY A 108 5.09 -0.09 -0.79
C GLY A 108 4.90 -0.26 0.70
N TYR A 109 4.08 0.61 1.29
CA TYR A 109 3.59 0.40 2.64
C TYR A 109 2.70 -0.84 2.71
N LYS A 110 2.92 -1.71 3.70
CA LYS A 110 2.05 -2.87 3.98
C LYS A 110 0.87 -2.41 4.84
N PRO A 111 -0.37 -2.43 4.33
CA PRO A 111 -1.55 -2.06 5.11
C PRO A 111 -1.69 -2.97 6.33
N PHE A 112 -2.12 -2.41 7.45
CA PHE A 112 -2.39 -3.14 8.70
C PHE A 112 -1.19 -3.92 9.26
N SER A 113 0.03 -3.52 8.91
CA SER A 113 1.20 -4.03 9.63
C SER A 113 1.15 -3.61 11.10
N SER A 114 1.63 -4.49 11.97
CA SER A 114 1.86 -4.19 13.38
C SER A 114 3.10 -3.31 13.60
N THR A 115 3.93 -3.11 12.57
CA THR A 115 5.15 -2.29 12.63
C THR A 115 5.24 -1.33 11.45
N ASP A 116 6.03 -0.28 11.60
CA ASP A 116 6.38 0.66 10.53
C ASP A 116 7.62 0.20 9.74
N GLU A 117 8.14 -1.01 10.01
CA GLU A 117 9.32 -1.58 9.37
C GLU A 117 8.97 -2.62 8.30
N GLU A 118 7.71 -3.05 8.20
CA GLU A 118 7.26 -3.97 7.16
C GLU A 118 6.79 -3.24 5.91
N PHE A 119 7.42 -3.57 4.79
CA PHE A 119 7.09 -3.05 3.48
C PHE A 119 6.86 -4.18 2.48
N LEU A 120 6.16 -3.86 1.40
CA LEU A 120 6.04 -4.70 0.21
C LEU A 120 7.12 -4.29 -0.78
N ILE A 121 7.75 -5.24 -1.44
CA ILE A 121 8.76 -5.00 -2.49
C ILE A 121 8.38 -5.76 -3.76
N CYS A 122 8.48 -5.07 -4.90
CA CYS A 122 8.35 -5.72 -6.21
C CYS A 122 9.68 -6.40 -6.56
N THR A 123 9.67 -7.73 -6.67
CA THR A 123 10.87 -8.51 -7.01
C THR A 123 11.02 -8.75 -8.51
N THR A 124 9.99 -8.41 -9.31
CA THR A 124 10.03 -8.54 -10.77
C THR A 124 9.56 -7.27 -11.47
N ASP A 125 10.05 -7.07 -12.70
CA ASP A 125 9.64 -5.94 -13.55
C ASP A 125 8.13 -5.97 -13.88
N LYS A 126 7.55 -7.17 -13.93
CA LYS A 126 6.11 -7.38 -14.17
C LYS A 126 5.27 -6.86 -13.00
N ALA A 127 5.60 -7.23 -11.76
CA ALA A 127 4.89 -6.71 -10.58
C ALA A 127 4.95 -5.19 -10.54
N LYS A 128 6.14 -4.63 -10.78
CA LYS A 128 6.30 -3.18 -10.84
C LYS A 128 5.37 -2.55 -11.87
N GLN A 129 5.39 -3.02 -13.12
CA GLN A 129 4.56 -2.48 -14.19
C GLN A 129 3.07 -2.53 -13.82
N PHE A 130 2.59 -3.67 -13.31
CA PHE A 130 1.21 -3.81 -12.87
C PHE A 130 0.84 -2.79 -11.79
N ILE A 131 1.70 -2.61 -10.79
CA ILE A 131 1.45 -1.67 -9.70
C ILE A 131 1.37 -0.25 -10.23
N GLU A 132 2.28 0.16 -11.12
CA GLU A 132 2.25 1.49 -11.72
C GLU A 132 0.97 1.71 -12.54
N GLU A 133 0.57 0.74 -13.35
CA GLU A 133 -0.67 0.78 -14.12
C GLU A 133 -1.91 0.89 -13.21
N THR A 134 -1.92 0.12 -12.13
CA THR A 134 -3.00 0.12 -11.13
C THR A 134 -3.09 1.47 -10.42
N GLN A 135 -1.96 2.07 -10.04
CA GLN A 135 -1.93 3.40 -9.43
C GLN A 135 -2.53 4.46 -10.35
N VAL A 136 -2.15 4.47 -11.63
CA VAL A 136 -2.69 5.41 -12.63
C VAL A 136 -4.21 5.25 -12.78
N GLN A 137 -4.71 4.01 -12.82
CA GLN A 137 -6.14 3.74 -12.90
C GLN A 137 -6.90 4.20 -11.67
N ILE A 138 -6.37 3.96 -10.46
CA ILE A 138 -6.96 4.38 -9.20
C ILE A 138 -7.02 5.91 -9.14
N GLU A 139 -5.92 6.61 -9.45
CA GLU A 139 -5.88 8.07 -9.48
C GLU A 139 -6.90 8.65 -10.48
N GLY A 140 -7.03 8.04 -11.66
CA GLY A 140 -8.01 8.44 -12.67
C GLY A 140 -9.45 8.29 -12.17
N LYS A 141 -9.76 7.16 -11.52
CA LYS A 141 -11.08 6.89 -10.92
C LYS A 141 -11.41 7.87 -9.80
N ILE A 142 -10.44 8.16 -8.91
CA ILE A 142 -10.61 9.13 -7.82
C ILE A 142 -10.88 10.53 -8.38
N LYS A 143 -10.09 11.00 -9.36
CA LYS A 143 -10.28 12.31 -10.00
C LYS A 143 -11.66 12.44 -10.64
N LYS A 144 -12.14 11.41 -11.34
CA LYS A 144 -13.46 11.39 -11.97
C LYS A 144 -14.62 11.40 -10.96
N LYS A 145 -14.47 10.71 -9.82
CA LYS A 145 -15.49 10.68 -8.76
C LYS A 145 -15.58 12.02 -8.04
N LEU A 146 -14.45 12.67 -7.77
CA LEU A 146 -14.41 13.99 -7.16
C LEU A 146 -15.01 15.06 -8.09
N SER A 147 -14.68 15.07 -9.39
CA SER A 147 -15.25 16.06 -10.32
C SER A 147 -16.78 15.94 -10.43
N GLY A 148 -17.34 14.73 -10.42
CA GLY A 148 -18.78 14.51 -10.38
C GLY A 148 -19.45 15.02 -9.10
N GLN A 149 -18.79 14.86 -7.94
CA GLN A 149 -19.32 15.28 -6.65
C GLN A 149 -19.24 16.80 -6.43
N TYR A 150 -18.15 17.46 -6.85
CA TYR A 150 -18.02 18.92 -6.76
C TYR A 150 -18.97 19.69 -7.69
N VAL A 151 -19.42 19.08 -8.79
CA VAL A 151 -20.45 19.68 -9.67
C VAL A 151 -21.81 19.75 -8.98
N VAL A 152 -22.18 18.75 -8.16
CA VAL A 152 -23.45 18.76 -7.42
C VAL A 152 -23.51 19.91 -6.41
N TYR A 153 -22.40 20.21 -5.72
CA TYR A 153 -22.37 21.32 -4.74
C TYR A 153 -22.46 22.71 -5.38
N ARG A 154 -22.00 22.91 -6.62
CA ARG A 154 -22.14 24.21 -7.31
C ARG A 154 -23.57 24.47 -7.80
N VAL A 155 -24.38 23.44 -8.01
CA VAL A 155 -25.76 23.59 -8.49
C VAL A 155 -26.73 23.97 -7.35
N LEU A 156 -26.37 23.73 -6.08
CA LEU A 156 -27.24 24.00 -4.92
C LEU A 156 -26.97 25.35 -4.22
N GLY A 157 -25.99 26.12 -4.68
CA GLY A 157 -25.62 27.42 -4.11
C GLY A 157 -25.98 28.62 -4.99
N ASN A 158 -27.27 28.89 -5.22
CA ASN A 158 -27.72 30.19 -5.74
C ASN A 158 -29.23 30.45 -5.47
N PRO A 159 -29.62 31.05 -4.32
CA PRO A 159 -30.93 31.67 -4.21
C PRO A 159 -30.90 32.97 -5.02
N LYS A 160 -31.46 32.94 -6.23
CA LYS A 160 -31.65 34.14 -7.04
C LYS A 160 -32.48 35.16 -6.27
N ALA A 161 -31.87 36.34 -6.07
CA ALA A 161 -32.59 37.59 -5.94
C ALA A 161 -33.67 37.68 -7.03
N ALA A 162 -34.93 37.79 -6.62
CA ALA A 162 -36.04 38.13 -7.49
C ALA A 162 -36.70 39.41 -6.94
N ILE A 163 -36.36 40.51 -7.60
CA ILE A 163 -36.97 41.82 -7.50
C ILE A 163 -38.48 41.68 -7.74
N LYS A 164 -39.32 42.21 -6.83
CA LYS A 164 -40.71 42.60 -7.15
C LYS A 164 -40.86 44.08 -6.88
N THR A 165 -40.71 44.87 -7.94
CA THR A 165 -41.29 46.21 -8.06
C THR A 165 -42.81 46.11 -8.09
N SER A 166 -43.50 46.70 -7.12
CA SER A 166 -44.92 47.04 -7.28
C SER A 166 -45.06 48.55 -7.23
N LYS A 167 -45.17 49.16 -8.41
CA LYS A 167 -45.85 50.45 -8.59
C LYS A 167 -47.35 50.21 -8.46
N LYS A 168 -48.02 50.95 -7.59
CA LYS A 168 -49.31 51.56 -7.90
C LYS A 168 -49.51 52.80 -7.04
#